data_AF-A0A973DN62-F1
#
_entry.id   AF-A0A973DN62-F1
#
_cell.length_a   1.000
_cell.length_b   1.000
_cell.length_c   1.000
_cell.angle_alpha   90.00
_cell.angle_beta   90.00
_cell.angle_gamma   90.00
#
_symmetry.space_group_name_H-M   'P 1'
#
loop_
_entity.id
_entity.type
_entity.pdbx_description
1 polymer ?
#
loop_
_entity_poly.entity_id
_entity_poly.type
_entity_poly.pdbx_seq_one_letter_code
_entity_poly.pdbx_strand_id
1 'polypeptide(L)'
;ISAASAQLIMIEKKLSKPTVLPGPTGESNTITLESRGCVGLVRDQDTSFDFWFLSLITALATGNTVVTSVSDQYLEQVSKLAQLNALNSHQFLAGTIVDRNAGIVHIVNQQLAARSGAILPLITAVSNQVLFERLVTEKTISVDTTAAGGNASLMTMEIED
;
A
#
# COMPACT_ATOMS: atom_id res chain seq x y z
N ILE A 1 13.95 13.18 9.44
CA ILE A 1 14.37 11.95 10.16
C ILE A 1 13.36 11.53 11.23
N SER A 2 13.05 12.35 12.24
CA SER A 2 12.06 12.00 13.29
C SER A 2 10.70 11.53 12.73
N ALA A 3 10.16 12.21 11.71
CA ALA A 3 8.90 11.82 11.07
C ALA A 3 8.96 10.43 10.40
N ALA A 4 10.10 10.07 9.79
CA ALA A 4 10.29 8.76 9.16
C ALA A 4 10.37 7.65 10.23
N SER A 5 11.06 7.90 11.34
CA SER A 5 11.12 6.96 12.46
C SER A 5 9.73 6.71 13.08
N ALA A 6 8.95 7.78 13.31
CA ALA A 6 7.58 7.65 13.80
C ALA A 6 6.70 6.84 12.85
N GLN A 7 6.86 7.06 11.54
CA GLN A 7 6.14 6.33 10.50
C GLN A 7 6.49 4.83 10.50
N LEU A 8 7.77 4.48 10.62
CA LEU A 8 8.20 3.08 10.70
C LEU A 8 7.59 2.35 11.90
N ILE A 9 7.60 2.97 13.08
CA ILE A 9 7.00 2.40 14.30
C ILE A 9 5.49 2.19 14.13
N MET A 10 4.81 3.14 13.47
CA MET A 10 3.38 3.02 13.18
C MET A 10 3.11 1.83 12.24
N ILE A 11 3.90 1.69 11.17
CA ILE A 11 3.77 0.60 10.19
C ILE A 11 4.02 -0.75 10.86
N GLU A 12 5.10 -0.88 11.62
CA GLU A 12 5.42 -2.10 12.37
C GLU A 12 4.25 -2.54 13.26
N LYS A 13 3.70 -1.61 14.04
CA LYS A 13 2.53 -1.90 14.90
C LYS A 13 1.33 -2.39 14.09
N LYS A 14 1.02 -1.72 12.98
CA LYS A 14 -0.13 -2.05 12.11
C LYS A 14 0.03 -3.38 11.38
N LEU A 15 1.25 -3.76 11.00
CA LEU A 15 1.52 -5.00 10.27
C LEU A 15 1.83 -6.19 11.18
N SER A 16 2.06 -5.97 12.48
CA SER A 16 2.53 -6.99 13.41
C SER A 16 1.60 -8.20 13.57
N LYS A 17 0.28 -8.01 13.54
CA LYS A 17 -0.71 -9.08 13.76
C LYS A 17 -1.96 -8.90 12.90
N PRO A 18 -2.56 -10.01 12.43
CA PRO A 18 -3.89 -9.99 11.82
C PRO A 18 -4.93 -9.39 12.76
N THR A 19 -5.91 -8.68 12.19
CA THR A 19 -7.08 -8.22 12.95
C THR A 19 -8.18 -9.27 12.85
N VAL A 20 -8.70 -9.72 13.99
CA VAL A 20 -9.86 -10.62 14.03
C VAL A 20 -11.12 -9.80 13.76
N LEU A 21 -11.92 -10.24 12.79
CA LEU A 21 -13.18 -9.62 12.43
C LEU A 21 -14.34 -10.31 13.17
N PRO A 22 -15.42 -9.58 13.50
CA PRO A 22 -16.63 -10.19 14.02
C PRO A 22 -17.24 -11.14 12.98
N GLY A 23 -17.84 -12.24 13.44
CA GLY A 23 -18.42 -13.24 12.57
C GLY A 23 -19.34 -14.21 13.33
N PRO A 24 -20.01 -15.12 12.61
CA PRO A 24 -20.84 -16.13 13.23
C PRO A 24 -20.01 -17.16 14.00
N THR A 25 -20.65 -17.90 14.90
CA THR A 25 -20.02 -19.07 15.52
C THR A 25 -19.70 -20.11 14.46
N GLY A 26 -18.57 -20.79 14.61
CA GLY A 26 -18.13 -21.80 13.64
C GLY A 26 -17.35 -21.23 12.45
N GLU A 27 -17.07 -19.93 12.46
CA GLU A 27 -16.24 -19.26 11.47
C GLU A 27 -15.16 -18.43 12.15
N SER A 28 -13.93 -18.46 11.64
CA SER A 28 -12.87 -17.56 12.05
C SER A 28 -12.56 -16.59 10.91
N ASN A 29 -12.82 -15.31 11.13
CA ASN A 29 -12.57 -14.25 10.17
C ASN A 29 -11.39 -13.40 10.61
N THR A 30 -10.38 -13.28 9.75
CA THR A 30 -9.21 -12.45 9.99
C THR A 30 -8.90 -11.59 8.78
N ILE A 31 -8.45 -10.36 9.01
CA ILE A 31 -7.94 -9.47 7.97
C ILE A 31 -6.46 -9.18 8.23
N THR A 32 -5.65 -9.35 7.21
CA THR A 32 -4.23 -9.00 7.18
C THR A 32 -3.98 -7.93 6.13
N LEU A 33 -2.99 -7.07 6.39
CA LEU A 33 -2.51 -6.09 5.42
C LEU A 33 -1.27 -6.65 4.73
N GLU A 34 -1.34 -6.82 3.41
CA GLU A 34 -0.22 -7.28 2.58
C GLU A 34 0.28 -6.16 1.68
N SER A 35 1.53 -6.28 1.22
CA SER A 35 2.11 -5.34 0.25
C SER A 35 1.27 -5.32 -1.04
N ARG A 36 1.07 -4.14 -1.60
CA ARG A 36 0.38 -3.95 -2.88
C ARG A 36 1.16 -4.50 -4.08
N GLY A 37 2.49 -4.49 -4.02
CA GLY A 37 3.37 -5.05 -5.05
C GLY A 37 4.42 -4.05 -5.53
N CYS A 38 4.60 -3.92 -6.85
CA CYS A 38 5.53 -2.95 -7.43
C CYS A 38 4.86 -1.58 -7.59
N VAL A 39 5.35 -0.56 -6.91
CA VAL A 39 4.82 0.80 -6.98
C VAL A 39 5.81 1.75 -7.66
N GLY A 40 5.29 2.61 -8.53
CA GLY A 40 6.05 3.73 -9.09
C GLY A 40 6.13 4.87 -8.07
N LEU A 41 7.25 5.54 -7.95
CA LEU A 41 7.40 6.76 -7.16
C LEU A 41 7.96 7.86 -8.04
N VAL A 42 7.23 8.95 -8.23
CA VAL A 42 7.65 10.01 -9.13
C VAL A 42 8.00 11.26 -8.35
N ARG A 43 9.11 11.90 -8.74
CA ARG A 43 9.53 13.20 -8.22
C ARG A 43 9.76 14.16 -9.38
N ASP A 44 8.97 15.23 -9.41
CA ASP A 44 9.24 16.38 -10.27
C ASP A 44 9.89 17.52 -9.49
N GLN A 45 9.99 18.69 -10.10
CA GLN A 45 10.54 19.90 -9.50
C GLN A 45 9.68 20.49 -8.37
N ASP A 46 8.36 20.28 -8.43
CA ASP A 46 7.38 20.83 -7.50
C ASP A 46 7.12 19.87 -6.31
N THR A 47 7.67 18.65 -6.40
CA THR A 47 7.63 17.63 -5.35
C THR A 47 8.64 17.92 -4.25
N SER A 48 8.14 18.04 -3.01
CA SER A 48 9.01 18.19 -1.84
C SER A 48 9.88 16.94 -1.63
N PHE A 49 11.15 17.16 -1.24
CA PHE A 49 12.06 16.07 -0.84
C PHE A 49 11.47 15.25 0.31
N ASP A 50 10.85 15.90 1.30
CA ASP A 50 10.30 15.22 2.47
C ASP A 50 9.16 14.28 2.09
N PHE A 51 8.26 14.71 1.20
CA PHE A 51 7.17 13.87 0.70
C PHE A 51 7.73 12.67 -0.08
N TRP A 52 8.65 12.91 -1.00
CA TRP A 52 9.27 11.84 -1.79
C TRP A 52 9.99 10.83 -0.90
N PHE A 53 10.80 11.30 0.05
CA PHE A 53 11.56 10.46 0.96
C PHE A 53 10.64 9.67 1.90
N LEU A 54 9.62 10.31 2.51
CA LEU A 54 8.64 9.61 3.35
C LEU A 54 7.84 8.57 2.55
N SER A 55 7.52 8.86 1.28
CA SER A 55 6.83 7.92 0.39
C SER A 55 7.70 6.71 0.06
N LEU A 56 8.98 6.92 -0.21
CA LEU A 56 9.95 5.84 -0.44
C LEU A 56 10.05 4.94 0.80
N ILE A 57 10.26 5.52 1.98
CA ILE A 57 10.38 4.76 3.23
C ILE A 57 9.07 4.02 3.55
N THR A 58 7.92 4.66 3.41
CA THR A 58 6.61 4.04 3.68
C THR A 58 6.35 2.88 2.74
N ALA A 59 6.63 3.03 1.44
CA ALA A 59 6.42 1.97 0.45
C ALA A 59 7.31 0.75 0.72
N LEU A 60 8.60 0.97 1.02
CA LEU A 60 9.51 -0.12 1.37
C LEU A 60 9.12 -0.80 2.69
N ALA A 61 8.76 -0.02 3.72
CA ALA A 61 8.36 -0.55 5.02
C ALA A 61 7.03 -1.33 4.99
N THR A 62 6.17 -1.05 4.01
CA THR A 62 4.94 -1.81 3.74
C THR A 62 5.17 -3.03 2.84
N GLY A 63 6.43 -3.35 2.51
CA GLY A 63 6.81 -4.53 1.72
C GLY A 63 6.68 -4.35 0.21
N ASN A 64 6.46 -3.12 -0.29
CA ASN A 64 6.36 -2.87 -1.72
C ASN A 64 7.75 -2.77 -2.36
N THR A 65 7.85 -3.23 -3.61
CA THR A 65 8.99 -2.91 -4.47
C THR A 65 8.78 -1.52 -5.04
N VAL A 66 9.78 -0.65 -4.99
CA VAL A 66 9.66 0.73 -5.47
C VAL A 66 10.51 0.96 -6.70
N VAL A 67 9.90 1.47 -7.77
CA VAL A 67 10.61 1.98 -8.94
C VAL A 67 10.44 3.49 -8.97
N THR A 68 11.50 4.21 -8.65
CA THR A 68 11.47 5.67 -8.60
C THR A 68 11.91 6.29 -9.92
N SER A 69 11.28 7.40 -10.31
CA SER A 69 11.61 8.20 -11.49
C SER A 69 11.70 9.67 -11.09
N VAL A 70 12.81 10.33 -11.44
CA VAL A 70 13.10 11.72 -11.01
C VAL A 70 13.41 12.62 -12.20
N SER A 71 13.14 13.92 -12.04
CA SER A 71 13.53 14.93 -13.04
C SER A 71 15.03 15.00 -13.23
N ASP A 72 15.44 15.50 -14.40
CA ASP A 72 16.84 15.47 -14.84
C ASP A 72 17.81 16.14 -13.85
N GLN A 73 17.32 17.12 -13.09
CA GLN A 73 18.04 17.83 -12.03
C GLN A 73 18.40 16.97 -10.80
N TYR A 74 17.80 15.79 -10.64
CA TYR A 74 18.01 14.89 -9.50
C TYR A 74 18.61 13.53 -9.90
N LEU A 75 19.15 13.43 -11.12
CA LEU A 75 19.53 12.17 -11.77
C LEU A 75 20.70 11.39 -11.17
N GLU A 76 21.49 11.97 -10.28
CA GLU A 76 22.73 11.32 -9.82
C GLU A 76 22.49 9.95 -9.15
N GLN A 77 21.25 9.60 -8.78
CA GLN A 77 20.94 8.35 -8.07
C GLN A 77 19.69 7.59 -8.56
N VAL A 78 18.98 8.05 -9.60
CA VAL A 78 17.65 7.51 -9.97
C VAL A 78 17.38 7.57 -11.49
N SER A 79 16.48 6.72 -12.02
CA SER A 79 16.09 6.69 -13.44
C SER A 79 15.35 7.96 -13.90
N LYS A 80 15.51 8.30 -15.19
CA LYS A 80 14.95 9.51 -15.82
C LYS A 80 13.42 9.52 -15.83
N LEU A 81 12.82 10.70 -15.60
CA LEU A 81 11.40 10.99 -15.89
C LEU A 81 10.98 10.60 -17.32
N ALA A 82 11.90 10.60 -18.28
CA ALA A 82 11.64 10.15 -19.65
C ALA A 82 11.14 8.69 -19.73
N GLN A 83 11.40 7.85 -18.72
CA GLN A 83 10.95 6.46 -18.66
C GLN A 83 9.58 6.29 -17.98
N LEU A 84 8.94 7.39 -17.55
CA LEU A 84 7.67 7.37 -16.84
C LEU A 84 6.55 6.65 -17.62
N ASN A 85 6.50 6.82 -18.95
CA ASN A 85 5.53 6.10 -19.79
C ASN A 85 5.73 4.58 -19.73
N ALA A 86 6.99 4.12 -19.80
CA ALA A 86 7.31 2.70 -19.76
C ALA A 86 7.00 2.11 -18.37
N LEU A 87 7.32 2.85 -17.31
CA LEU A 87 6.98 2.49 -15.93
C LEU A 87 5.47 2.38 -15.75
N ASN A 88 4.73 3.43 -16.11
CA ASN A 88 3.27 3.48 -15.97
C ASN A 88 2.54 2.51 -16.90
N SER A 89 3.19 1.95 -17.92
CA SER A 89 2.61 0.92 -18.79
C SER A 89 3.00 -0.50 -18.38
N HIS A 90 3.85 -0.66 -17.37
CA HIS A 90 4.37 -1.97 -16.99
C HIS A 90 3.29 -2.87 -16.39
N GLN A 91 3.24 -4.15 -16.78
CA GLN A 91 2.15 -5.07 -16.40
C GLN A 91 2.10 -5.36 -14.89
N PHE A 92 3.25 -5.37 -14.22
CA PHE A 92 3.35 -5.69 -12.79
C PHE A 92 3.23 -4.46 -11.88
N LEU A 93 2.96 -3.27 -12.45
CA LEU A 93 2.75 -2.07 -11.67
C LEU A 93 1.43 -2.20 -10.88
N ALA A 94 1.48 -1.88 -9.60
CA ALA A 94 0.37 -1.97 -8.68
C ALA A 94 -0.16 -0.60 -8.23
N GLY A 95 0.50 0.49 -8.64
CA GLY A 95 0.11 1.88 -8.39
C GLY A 95 1.28 2.84 -8.62
N THR A 96 0.98 4.15 -8.70
CA THR A 96 2.01 5.19 -8.81
C THR A 96 1.80 6.27 -7.77
N ILE A 97 2.84 6.58 -6.99
CA ILE A 97 2.86 7.64 -5.98
C ILE A 97 3.34 8.94 -6.62
N VAL A 98 2.57 10.00 -6.44
CA VAL A 98 2.89 11.34 -6.92
C VAL A 98 2.49 12.37 -5.86
N ASP A 99 3.30 13.41 -5.67
CA ASP A 99 2.91 14.53 -4.81
C ASP A 99 1.72 15.25 -5.43
N ARG A 100 0.73 15.67 -4.63
CA ARG A 100 -0.44 16.37 -5.15
C ARG A 100 -0.08 17.71 -5.81
N ASN A 101 1.03 18.30 -5.39
CA ASN A 101 1.50 19.60 -5.88
C ASN A 101 2.33 19.46 -7.16
N ALA A 102 2.68 18.23 -7.55
CA ALA A 102 3.45 17.98 -8.76
C ALA A 102 2.67 18.39 -10.02
N GLY A 103 3.32 19.13 -10.93
CA GLY A 103 2.71 19.56 -12.19
C GLY A 103 2.33 18.38 -13.11
N ILE A 104 2.89 17.20 -12.84
CA ILE A 104 2.69 15.97 -13.62
C ILE A 104 1.56 15.06 -13.14
N VAL A 105 0.85 15.39 -12.05
CA VAL A 105 -0.23 14.55 -11.49
C VAL A 105 -1.27 14.18 -12.55
N HIS A 106 -1.70 15.17 -13.34
CA HIS A 106 -2.70 14.95 -14.38
C HIS A 106 -2.19 14.02 -15.50
N ILE A 107 -0.92 14.15 -15.87
CA ILE A 107 -0.28 13.31 -16.88
C ILE A 107 -0.22 11.87 -16.42
N VAL A 108 0.24 11.63 -15.19
CA VAL A 108 0.28 10.28 -14.60
C VAL A 108 -1.13 9.69 -14.51
N ASN A 109 -2.12 10.49 -14.11
CA ASN A 109 -3.51 10.03 -14.04
C ASN A 109 -4.04 9.57 -15.42
N GLN A 110 -3.82 10.37 -16.46
CA GLN A 110 -4.24 10.01 -17.82
C GLN A 110 -3.55 8.72 -18.29
N GLN A 111 -2.26 8.57 -18.01
CA GLN A 111 -1.50 7.37 -18.40
C GLN A 111 -2.00 6.12 -17.69
N LEU A 112 -2.24 6.18 -16.39
CA LEU A 112 -2.80 5.06 -15.64
C LEU A 112 -4.21 4.71 -16.12
N ALA A 113 -5.03 5.71 -16.44
CA ALA A 113 -6.38 5.50 -16.97
C ALA A 113 -6.39 4.92 -18.39
N ALA A 114 -5.37 5.22 -19.20
CA ALA A 114 -5.22 4.69 -20.56
C ALA A 114 -4.73 3.23 -20.61
N ARG A 115 -4.31 2.66 -19.47
CA ARG A 115 -3.86 1.27 -19.41
C ARG A 115 -5.00 0.30 -19.68
N SER A 116 -4.70 -0.76 -20.41
CA SER A 116 -5.54 -1.96 -20.42
C SER A 116 -5.26 -2.83 -19.20
N GLY A 117 -6.30 -3.36 -18.55
CA GLY A 117 -6.18 -4.27 -17.42
C GLY A 117 -6.69 -3.67 -16.11
N ALA A 118 -6.04 -4.02 -14.99
CA ALA A 118 -6.45 -3.56 -13.67
C ALA A 118 -6.35 -2.03 -13.55
N ILE A 119 -7.36 -1.42 -12.92
CA ILE A 119 -7.36 0.00 -12.58
C ILE A 119 -6.32 0.21 -11.47
N LEU A 120 -5.26 0.94 -11.81
CA LEU A 120 -4.19 1.23 -10.86
C LEU A 120 -4.45 2.53 -10.10
N PRO A 121 -4.20 2.58 -8.79
CA PRO A 121 -4.35 3.80 -8.03
C PRO A 121 -3.24 4.79 -8.36
N LEU A 122 -3.65 6.04 -8.63
CA LEU A 122 -2.80 7.20 -8.40
C LEU A 122 -2.80 7.50 -6.90
N ILE A 123 -1.65 7.32 -6.25
CA ILE A 123 -1.48 7.47 -4.82
C ILE A 123 -0.94 8.87 -4.56
N THR A 124 -1.83 9.75 -4.09
CA THR A 124 -1.46 11.00 -3.44
C THR A 124 -1.81 10.87 -1.95
N ALA A 125 -1.16 11.65 -1.09
CA ALA A 125 -1.45 11.57 0.34
C ALA A 125 -1.50 12.95 1.00
N VAL A 126 -2.43 13.08 1.95
CA VAL A 126 -2.55 14.25 2.83
C VAL A 126 -1.98 14.07 4.20
N SER A 127 -1.76 12.82 4.60
CA SER A 127 -1.10 12.43 5.82
C SER A 127 -0.36 11.12 5.61
N ASN A 128 0.58 10.83 6.49
CA ASN A 128 1.34 9.58 6.43
C ASN A 128 0.46 8.35 6.72
N GLN A 129 -0.64 8.52 7.46
CA GLN A 129 -1.65 7.48 7.70
C GLN A 129 -2.33 7.07 6.39
N VAL A 130 -2.81 8.05 5.63
CA VAL A 130 -3.45 7.81 4.32
C VAL A 130 -2.45 7.18 3.35
N LEU A 131 -1.19 7.64 3.37
CA LEU A 131 -0.15 7.07 2.52
C LEU A 131 0.06 5.57 2.83
N PHE A 132 0.15 5.21 4.11
CA PHE A 132 0.24 3.81 4.54
C PHE A 132 -0.94 2.98 4.05
N GLU A 133 -2.17 3.42 4.30
CA GLU A 133 -3.40 2.71 3.93
C GLU A 133 -3.50 2.47 2.42
N ARG A 134 -2.98 3.41 1.61
CA ARG A 134 -2.98 3.31 0.15
C ARG A 134 -1.87 2.39 -0.39
N LEU A 135 -0.83 2.12 0.40
CA LEU A 135 0.31 1.27 0.02
C LEU A 135 0.17 -0.19 0.43
N VAL A 136 -0.88 -0.52 1.16
CA VAL A 136 -1.23 -1.90 1.50
C VAL A 136 -2.46 -2.37 0.71
N THR A 137 -2.67 -3.69 0.74
CA THR A 137 -3.86 -4.37 0.27
C THR A 137 -4.44 -5.21 1.39
N GLU A 138 -5.75 -5.25 1.47
CA GLU A 138 -6.47 -6.03 2.46
C GLU A 138 -6.61 -7.46 1.96
N LYS A 139 -6.29 -8.42 2.83
CA LYS A 139 -6.54 -9.84 2.60
C LYS A 139 -7.36 -10.39 3.74
N THR A 140 -8.58 -10.82 3.43
CA THR A 140 -9.48 -11.46 4.38
C THR A 140 -9.39 -12.98 4.23
N ILE A 141 -9.24 -13.67 5.36
CA ILE A 141 -9.25 -15.12 5.45
C ILE A 141 -10.42 -15.52 6.35
N SER A 142 -11.38 -16.24 5.77
CA SER A 142 -12.51 -16.86 6.48
C SER A 142 -12.30 -18.37 6.49
N VAL A 143 -12.33 -18.96 7.69
CA VAL A 143 -12.13 -20.39 7.92
C VAL A 143 -13.37 -20.96 8.57
N ASP A 144 -14.01 -21.93 7.90
CA ASP A 144 -15.03 -22.78 8.50
C ASP A 144 -14.36 -23.71 9.53
N THR A 145 -14.57 -23.41 10.81
CA THR A 145 -14.01 -24.20 11.92
C THR A 145 -14.87 -25.41 12.26
N THR A 146 -16.05 -25.54 11.63
CA THR A 146 -17.00 -26.64 11.85
C THR A 146 -16.96 -27.69 10.76
N ALA A 147 -16.15 -27.50 9.70
CA ALA A 147 -16.03 -28.41 8.56
C ALA A 147 -15.77 -29.88 8.95
N ALA A 148 -15.17 -30.13 10.12
CA ALA A 148 -14.93 -31.47 10.66
C ALA A 148 -16.16 -32.13 11.33
N GLY A 149 -17.32 -31.46 11.36
CA GLY A 149 -18.59 -32.02 11.86
C GLY A 149 -19.06 -31.52 13.23
N GLY A 150 -18.50 -30.41 13.75
CA GLY A 150 -18.93 -29.83 15.02
C GLY A 150 -18.17 -28.56 15.40
N ASN A 151 -18.79 -27.71 16.22
CA ASN A 151 -18.18 -26.49 16.74
C ASN A 151 -17.59 -26.74 18.13
N ALA A 152 -16.27 -26.94 18.21
CA ALA A 152 -15.58 -27.20 19.48
C ALA A 152 -15.77 -26.07 20.50
N SER A 153 -15.82 -24.81 20.06
CA SER A 153 -16.04 -23.66 20.94
C SER A 153 -17.44 -23.65 21.58
N LEU A 154 -18.44 -24.20 20.90
CA LEU A 154 -19.77 -24.39 21.49
C LEU A 154 -19.82 -25.55 22.49
N MET A 155 -18.98 -26.58 22.32
CA MET A 155 -18.93 -27.73 23.23
C MET A 155 -18.28 -27.41 24.58
N THR A 156 -17.50 -26.34 24.66
CA THR A 156 -16.83 -25.88 25.88
C THR A 156 -17.47 -24.64 26.51
N MET A 157 -18.59 -24.15 25.97
CA MET A 157 -19.32 -23.03 26.54
C MET A 157 -20.07 -23.51 27.79
N GLU A 158 -19.68 -22.98 28.96
CA GLU A 158 -20.49 -23.12 30.18
C GLU A 158 -21.64 -22.11 30.12
N ILE A 159 -22.85 -22.54 30.49
CA ILE A 159 -24.00 -21.66 30.64
C ILE A 159 -23.83 -20.96 31.98
N GLU A 160 -23.56 -19.65 31.97
CA GLU A 160 -23.66 -18.83 33.18
C GLU A 160 -25.15 -18.67 33.54
N ASP A 161 -25.53 -19.11 34.75
CA ASP A 161 -26.88 -18.98 35.33
C ASP A 161 -27.29 -17.51 35.60
#